data_AF-A0A956GHI9-F1
#
_entry.id   AF-A0A956GHI9-F1
#
_cell.length_a   1.000
_cell.length_b   1.000
_cell.length_c   1.000
_cell.angle_alpha   90.00
_cell.angle_beta   90.00
_cell.angle_gamma   90.00
#
_symmetry.space_group_name_H-M   'P 1'
#
loop_
_entity.id
_entity.type
_entity.pdbx_description
1 polymer ?
#
loop_
_entity_poly.entity_id
_entity_poly.type
_entity_poly.pdbx_seq_one_letter_code
_entity_poly.pdbx_strand_id
1 'polypeptide(L)'
;MTHAGSAHLDDDALIALLAPLCQAHGAETLLAAPLVDASERCFPEPFEPSLLGVAQALVPLLCYAGLGGYRLELVDARAPLSEQAMVELPAVELCAVEDDGRLVFQVDRVGRKPQALYGALAYEVARAFVATRDAEHPYRESFTERAAQLHSEPAALAAAAATIYLGFGPVVVAACGAYHVAGEMLGNTTFTSYAHQSVGPLGARDMGALLAMQLALRGEDRDSAAALLRGLGANQQAAVGELLDTFGEAPARDALAAAIGADISDDKGAYEVRALPALPQPLISAALLETIAADEAAAQRPNEGAQARRYYQRKTVSWLFIGLFAAMVPAIIAVANGRMAIAGLLMLACGALGAAFGRTRRILYCEACGMLVREHERRCPRCAATLGEAYPESARREHLDDDDSEDDEALAEAALAARGEDFGEHGRV
;
A
#
# COMPACT_ATOMS: atom_id res chain seq x y z
N MET A 1 -3.20 4.20 -11.08
CA MET A 1 -3.32 2.97 -11.90
C MET A 1 -4.75 2.45 -11.84
N THR A 2 -5.53 2.67 -12.89
CA THR A 2 -6.81 1.98 -13.09
C THR A 2 -6.51 0.52 -13.45
N HIS A 3 -6.89 -0.42 -12.58
CA HIS A 3 -6.71 -1.85 -12.86
C HIS A 3 -7.51 -2.22 -14.13
N ALA A 4 -6.81 -2.43 -15.24
CA ALA A 4 -7.31 -3.26 -16.32
C ALA A 4 -7.71 -4.60 -15.68
N GLY A 5 -8.91 -5.09 -15.95
CA GLY A 5 -9.39 -6.34 -15.35
C GLY A 5 -8.35 -7.44 -15.58
N SER A 6 -7.81 -8.01 -14.50
CA SER A 6 -6.81 -9.06 -14.58
C SER A 6 -7.41 -10.22 -15.38
N ALA A 7 -6.85 -10.50 -16.56
CA ALA A 7 -7.26 -11.66 -17.33
C ALA A 7 -6.95 -12.91 -16.51
N HIS A 8 -7.99 -13.68 -16.19
CA HIS A 8 -7.83 -14.95 -15.50
C HIS A 8 -6.98 -15.88 -16.37
N LEU A 9 -5.89 -16.39 -15.81
CA LEU A 9 -5.07 -17.41 -16.46
C LEU A 9 -5.64 -18.79 -16.14
N ASP A 10 -5.63 -19.69 -17.12
CA ASP A 10 -5.94 -21.10 -16.88
C ASP A 10 -4.77 -21.82 -16.19
N ASP A 11 -5.03 -23.02 -15.68
CA ASP A 11 -4.05 -23.79 -14.90
C ASP A 11 -2.80 -24.13 -15.74
N ASP A 12 -2.95 -24.39 -17.04
CA ASP A 12 -1.83 -24.67 -17.95
C ASP A 12 -0.92 -23.44 -18.13
N ALA A 13 -1.49 -22.25 -18.24
CA ALA A 13 -0.74 -21.00 -18.28
C ALA A 13 -0.01 -20.75 -16.96
N LEU A 14 -0.66 -21.00 -15.82
CA LEU A 14 -0.04 -20.88 -14.49
C LEU A 14 1.13 -21.85 -14.31
N ILE A 15 0.98 -23.10 -14.75
CA ILE A 15 2.06 -24.09 -14.77
C ILE A 15 3.21 -23.62 -15.68
N ALA A 16 2.89 -23.06 -16.85
CA ALA A 16 3.88 -22.51 -17.77
C ALA A 16 4.64 -21.31 -17.20
N LEU A 17 4.12 -20.65 -16.15
CA LEU A 17 4.83 -19.61 -15.40
C LEU A 17 5.79 -20.19 -14.34
N LEU A 18 5.43 -21.28 -13.67
CA LEU A 18 6.31 -21.89 -12.65
C LEU A 18 7.41 -22.75 -13.28
N ALA A 19 7.09 -23.48 -14.35
CA ALA A 19 8.00 -24.48 -14.93
C ALA A 19 9.38 -23.92 -15.30
N PRO A 20 9.53 -22.74 -15.93
CA PRO A 20 10.85 -22.20 -16.26
C PRO A 20 11.72 -21.92 -15.03
N LEU A 21 11.12 -21.47 -13.92
CA LEU A 21 11.83 -21.23 -12.66
C LEU A 21 12.37 -22.54 -12.08
N CYS A 22 11.52 -23.57 -12.04
CA CYS A 22 11.88 -24.89 -11.54
C CYS A 22 12.91 -25.59 -12.43
N GLN A 23 12.82 -25.43 -13.74
CA GLN A 23 13.79 -26.00 -14.68
C GLN A 23 15.15 -25.33 -14.58
N ALA A 24 15.19 -24.02 -14.32
CA ALA A 24 16.44 -23.27 -14.19
C ALA A 24 17.17 -23.52 -12.86
N HIS A 25 16.43 -23.61 -11.75
CA HIS A 25 17.00 -23.59 -10.40
C HIS A 25 16.62 -24.80 -9.54
N GLY A 26 16.02 -25.82 -10.16
CA GLY A 26 15.53 -27.01 -9.49
C GLY A 26 14.16 -26.79 -8.85
N ALA A 27 13.26 -27.73 -9.10
CA ALA A 27 11.99 -27.82 -8.39
C ALA A 27 12.21 -28.02 -6.88
N GLU A 28 13.34 -28.61 -6.47
CA GLU A 28 13.70 -28.78 -5.05
C GLU A 28 13.63 -27.45 -4.28
N THR A 29 14.08 -26.34 -4.86
CA THR A 29 14.03 -25.05 -4.17
C THR A 29 12.60 -24.58 -3.92
N LEU A 30 11.70 -24.70 -4.92
CA LEU A 30 10.28 -24.40 -4.77
C LEU A 30 9.64 -25.25 -3.66
N LEU A 31 9.98 -26.54 -3.61
CA LEU A 31 9.36 -27.52 -2.73
C LEU A 31 9.93 -27.47 -1.31
N ALA A 32 11.22 -27.16 -1.18
CA ALA A 32 11.91 -27.03 0.09
C ALA A 32 11.86 -25.61 0.67
N ALA A 33 11.37 -24.61 -0.07
CA ALA A 33 11.26 -23.24 0.42
C ALA A 33 10.39 -23.17 1.68
N PRO A 34 10.83 -22.46 2.73
CA PRO A 34 9.99 -22.20 3.90
C PRO A 34 8.81 -21.32 3.48
N LEU A 35 7.60 -21.72 3.87
CA LEU A 35 6.40 -20.92 3.60
C LEU A 35 6.34 -19.76 4.59
N VAL A 36 6.48 -18.54 4.06
CA VAL A 36 6.48 -17.30 4.83
C VAL A 36 5.05 -16.89 5.11
N ASP A 37 4.74 -16.73 6.39
CA ASP A 37 3.46 -16.25 6.92
C ASP A 37 3.69 -14.95 7.71
N ALA A 38 2.61 -14.27 8.11
CA ALA A 38 2.72 -13.01 8.87
C ALA A 38 2.97 -13.21 10.39
N SER A 39 3.51 -14.36 10.81
CA SER A 39 3.77 -14.65 12.23
C SER A 39 5.10 -14.08 12.72
N GLU A 40 5.25 -13.99 14.05
CA GLU A 40 6.50 -13.59 14.72
C GLU A 40 7.69 -14.52 14.40
N ARG A 41 7.43 -15.73 13.90
CA ARG A 41 8.49 -16.65 13.45
C ARG A 41 9.20 -16.10 12.21
N CYS A 42 8.44 -15.54 11.27
CA CYS A 42 8.96 -15.00 10.01
C CYS A 42 9.29 -13.50 10.12
N PHE A 43 8.60 -12.79 11.01
CA PHE A 43 8.75 -11.36 11.26
C PHE A 43 8.86 -11.11 12.76
N PRO A 44 10.06 -11.28 13.36
CA PRO A 44 10.24 -11.27 14.82
C PRO A 44 10.07 -9.89 15.45
N GLU A 45 10.24 -8.83 14.67
CA GLU A 45 10.03 -7.46 15.14
C GLU A 45 8.54 -7.13 15.18
N PRO A 46 8.04 -6.46 16.24
CA PRO A 46 6.68 -5.97 16.30
C PRO A 46 6.37 -5.07 15.10
N PHE A 47 5.22 -5.29 14.46
CA PHE A 47 4.79 -4.46 13.34
C PHE A 47 4.59 -3.00 13.78
N GLU A 48 5.26 -2.08 13.09
CA GLU A 48 5.07 -0.64 13.22
C GLU A 48 4.77 -0.03 11.84
N PRO A 49 3.72 0.79 11.68
CA PRO A 49 3.38 1.43 10.42
C PRO A 49 4.28 2.66 10.13
N SER A 50 5.59 2.45 10.10
CA SER A 50 6.65 3.45 9.86
C SER A 50 7.65 2.94 8.83
N LEU A 51 8.58 3.80 8.36
CA LEU A 51 9.69 3.35 7.51
C LEU A 51 10.57 2.32 8.20
N LEU A 52 10.71 2.44 9.53
CA LEU A 52 11.44 1.46 10.33
C LEU A 52 10.78 0.09 10.22
N GLY A 53 9.46 0.01 10.40
CA GLY A 53 8.72 -1.25 10.24
C GLY A 53 8.81 -1.83 8.83
N VAL A 54 8.84 -0.98 7.80
CA VAL A 54 9.10 -1.42 6.42
C VAL A 54 10.50 -2.04 6.29
N ALA A 55 11.54 -1.38 6.80
CA ALA A 55 12.90 -1.91 6.79
C ALA A 55 13.02 -3.23 7.57
N GLN A 56 12.38 -3.30 8.75
CA GLN A 56 12.36 -4.50 9.60
C GLN A 56 11.68 -5.68 8.91
N ALA A 57 10.70 -5.44 8.04
CA ALA A 57 10.05 -6.48 7.25
C ALA A 57 10.81 -6.84 5.97
N LEU A 58 11.47 -5.86 5.32
CA LEU A 58 12.25 -6.10 4.10
C LEU A 58 13.50 -6.93 4.35
N VAL A 59 14.24 -6.69 5.45
CA VAL A 59 15.48 -7.43 5.70
C VAL A 59 15.25 -8.95 5.79
N PRO A 60 14.30 -9.48 6.58
CA PRO A 60 13.98 -10.90 6.57
C PRO A 60 13.59 -11.42 5.20
N LEU A 61 12.73 -10.71 4.46
CA LEU A 61 12.31 -11.12 3.12
C LEU A 61 13.50 -11.19 2.15
N LEU A 62 14.40 -10.22 2.17
CA LEU A 62 15.63 -10.24 1.39
C LEU A 62 16.51 -11.42 1.78
N CYS A 63 16.68 -11.71 3.07
CA CYS A 63 17.42 -12.90 3.52
C CYS A 63 16.76 -14.20 3.04
N TYR A 64 15.44 -14.30 3.12
CA TYR A 64 14.67 -15.48 2.67
C TYR A 64 14.75 -15.68 1.16
N ALA A 65 14.85 -14.59 0.40
CA ALA A 65 15.07 -14.61 -1.05
C ALA A 65 16.53 -14.86 -1.46
N GLY A 66 17.46 -15.01 -0.52
CA GLY A 66 18.90 -15.11 -0.81
C GLY A 66 19.56 -13.79 -1.21
N LEU A 67 18.86 -12.66 -1.04
CA LEU A 67 19.32 -11.30 -1.34
C LEU A 67 19.89 -10.58 -0.09
N GLY A 68 20.11 -11.28 1.01
CA GLY A 68 20.60 -10.69 2.27
C GLY A 68 22.00 -10.05 2.20
N GLY A 69 22.75 -10.29 1.12
CA GLY A 69 24.04 -9.64 0.85
C GLY A 69 23.93 -8.26 0.17
N TYR A 70 22.74 -7.90 -0.33
CA TYR A 70 22.50 -6.61 -0.98
C TYR A 70 22.32 -5.50 0.05
N ARG A 71 22.74 -4.28 -0.31
CA ARG A 71 22.50 -3.09 0.52
C ARG A 71 21.08 -2.58 0.28
N LEU A 72 20.31 -2.47 1.35
CA LEU A 72 18.95 -1.92 1.31
C LEU A 72 19.00 -0.39 1.44
N GLU A 73 18.33 0.30 0.52
CA GLU A 73 18.04 1.73 0.60
C GLU A 73 16.52 1.94 0.53
N LEU A 74 15.99 2.80 1.40
CA LEU A 74 14.58 3.21 1.39
C LEU A 74 14.49 4.67 1.03
N VAL A 75 13.60 4.98 0.08
CA VAL A 75 13.23 6.35 -0.29
C VAL A 75 11.86 6.63 0.28
N ASP A 76 11.75 7.63 1.16
CA ASP A 76 10.47 8.10 1.67
C ASP A 76 9.78 9.01 0.65
N ALA A 77 8.78 8.48 -0.04
CA ALA A 77 7.90 9.24 -0.93
C ALA A 77 6.50 9.41 -0.33
N ARG A 78 6.33 9.19 0.98
CA ARG A 78 5.02 9.30 1.62
C ARG A 78 4.52 10.74 1.53
N ALA A 79 3.28 10.89 1.07
CA ALA A 79 2.60 12.17 1.14
C ALA A 79 2.55 12.65 2.61
N PRO A 80 2.60 13.97 2.86
CA PRO A 80 2.49 14.53 4.21
C PRO A 80 1.26 13.97 4.93
N LEU A 81 1.34 13.79 6.25
CA LEU A 81 0.25 13.23 7.08
C LEU A 81 -1.14 13.85 6.82
N SER A 82 -1.22 15.07 6.28
CA SER A 82 -2.48 15.77 5.93
C SER A 82 -3.24 15.14 4.77
N GLU A 83 -2.58 14.35 3.93
CA GLU A 83 -3.13 13.80 2.69
C GLU A 83 -3.30 12.29 2.71
N GLN A 84 -3.01 11.64 3.86
CA GLN A 84 -3.17 10.21 3.99
C GLN A 84 -4.67 9.83 3.97
N ALA A 85 -5.04 9.01 2.99
CA ALA A 85 -6.39 8.51 2.82
C ALA A 85 -6.85 7.70 4.04
N MET A 86 -8.16 7.73 4.34
CA MET A 86 -8.75 6.92 5.43
C MET A 86 -8.46 5.41 5.30
N VAL A 87 -8.26 4.91 4.08
CA VAL A 87 -7.81 3.54 3.81
C VAL A 87 -6.38 3.58 3.31
N GLU A 88 -5.44 3.25 4.18
CA GLU A 88 -4.01 3.15 3.85
C GLU A 88 -3.73 1.72 3.40
N LEU A 89 -3.83 1.49 2.09
CA LEU A 89 -3.19 0.33 1.48
C LEU A 89 -1.69 0.63 1.35
N PRO A 90 -0.81 -0.34 1.64
CA PRO A 90 0.61 -0.16 1.40
C PRO A 90 0.86 0.06 -0.09
N ALA A 91 1.81 0.93 -0.38
CA ALA A 91 2.35 1.19 -1.69
C ALA A 91 3.86 1.32 -1.51
N VAL A 92 4.55 0.25 -1.88
CA VAL A 92 6.00 0.15 -1.88
C VAL A 92 6.38 -0.37 -3.25
N GLU A 93 7.43 0.20 -3.85
CA GLU A 93 7.88 -0.16 -5.17
C GLU A 93 9.40 -0.33 -5.18
N LEU A 94 9.90 -1.39 -5.80
CA LEU A 94 11.29 -1.48 -6.21
C LEU A 94 11.57 -0.47 -7.34
N CYS A 95 12.40 0.52 -7.06
CA CYS A 95 12.79 1.54 -8.04
C CYS A 95 14.01 1.13 -8.85
N ALA A 96 15.01 0.56 -8.18
CA ALA A 96 16.28 0.25 -8.83
C ALA A 96 16.99 -0.94 -8.19
N VAL A 97 17.69 -1.68 -9.05
CA VAL A 97 18.76 -2.60 -8.68
C VAL A 97 20.04 -2.00 -9.25
N GLU A 98 20.87 -1.46 -8.38
CA GLU A 98 22.10 -0.75 -8.76
C GLU A 98 23.25 -1.74 -8.95
N ASP A 99 24.17 -1.41 -9.86
CA ASP A 99 25.35 -2.23 -10.17
C ASP A 99 26.29 -2.45 -8.96
N ASP A 100 26.20 -1.59 -7.94
CA ASP A 100 26.97 -1.67 -6.70
C ASP A 100 26.33 -2.57 -5.62
N GLY A 101 25.36 -3.40 -6.01
CA GLY A 101 24.68 -4.37 -5.14
C GLY A 101 23.68 -3.73 -4.19
N ARG A 102 23.11 -2.58 -4.57
CA ARG A 102 22.10 -1.86 -3.78
C ARG A 102 20.70 -2.06 -4.38
N LEU A 103 19.72 -2.25 -3.50
CA LEU A 103 18.30 -2.35 -3.82
C LEU A 103 17.59 -1.13 -3.24
N VAL A 104 16.97 -0.33 -4.12
CA VAL A 104 16.29 0.90 -3.75
C VAL A 104 14.79 0.67 -3.79
N PHE A 105 14.12 0.77 -2.65
CA PHE A 105 12.67 0.69 -2.54
C PHE A 105 12.09 2.06 -2.17
N GLN A 106 11.12 2.53 -2.94
CA GLN A 106 10.33 3.70 -2.61
C GLN A 106 9.11 3.30 -1.79
N VAL A 107 8.85 4.03 -0.72
CA VAL A 107 7.69 3.85 0.14
C VAL A 107 6.78 5.05 0.00
N ASP A 108 5.65 4.89 -0.69
CA ASP A 108 4.61 5.91 -0.78
C ASP A 108 3.59 5.78 0.36
N ARG A 109 3.32 4.54 0.79
CA ARG A 109 2.40 4.22 1.90
C ARG A 109 2.81 2.94 2.60
N VAL A 110 2.83 2.94 3.94
CA VAL A 110 3.16 1.75 4.75
C VAL A 110 1.95 0.84 4.98
N GLY A 111 0.74 1.42 5.00
CA GLY A 111 -0.46 0.70 5.42
C GLY A 111 -0.48 0.36 6.90
N ARG A 112 -1.67 -0.03 7.42
CA ARG A 112 -1.87 -0.29 8.86
C ARG A 112 -1.96 -1.77 9.22
N LYS A 113 -2.07 -2.66 8.23
CA LYS A 113 -2.22 -4.09 8.46
C LYS A 113 -0.92 -4.80 8.06
N PRO A 114 -0.28 -5.56 8.96
CA PRO A 114 0.97 -6.24 8.66
C PRO A 114 0.84 -7.18 7.46
N GLN A 115 -0.26 -7.94 7.35
CA GLN A 115 -0.46 -8.90 6.25
C GLN A 115 -0.42 -8.21 4.87
N ALA A 116 -1.08 -7.06 4.76
CA ALA A 116 -1.12 -6.29 3.52
C ALA A 116 0.27 -5.76 3.14
N LEU A 117 1.02 -5.25 4.13
CA LEU A 117 2.37 -4.75 3.91
C LEU A 117 3.32 -5.89 3.54
N TYR A 118 3.34 -6.97 4.31
CA TYR A 118 4.25 -8.10 4.09
C TYR A 118 4.01 -8.74 2.71
N GLY A 119 2.76 -8.86 2.28
CA GLY A 119 2.46 -9.33 0.92
C GLY A 119 2.97 -8.38 -0.16
N ALA A 120 2.78 -7.06 -0.01
CA ALA A 120 3.30 -6.06 -0.95
C ALA A 120 4.84 -6.09 -1.01
N LEU A 121 5.50 -6.07 0.14
CA LEU A 121 6.96 -6.15 0.25
C LEU A 121 7.51 -7.45 -0.34
N ALA A 122 6.86 -8.58 -0.07
CA ALA A 122 7.29 -9.87 -0.60
C ALA A 122 7.21 -9.93 -2.13
N TYR A 123 6.19 -9.28 -2.72
CA TYR A 123 6.10 -9.13 -4.17
C TYR A 123 7.22 -8.25 -4.74
N GLU A 124 7.52 -7.11 -4.10
CA GLU A 124 8.62 -6.24 -4.52
C GLU A 124 10.00 -6.89 -4.33
N VAL A 125 10.18 -7.71 -3.30
CA VAL A 125 11.40 -8.53 -3.13
C VAL A 125 11.47 -9.61 -4.21
N ALA A 126 10.36 -10.20 -4.62
CA ALA A 126 10.34 -11.12 -5.76
C ALA A 126 10.66 -10.39 -7.07
N ARG A 127 10.22 -9.13 -7.26
CA ARG A 127 10.69 -8.28 -8.37
C ARG A 127 12.19 -8.05 -8.28
N ALA A 128 12.73 -7.76 -7.09
CA ALA A 128 14.17 -7.57 -6.89
C ALA A 128 14.94 -8.83 -7.25
N PHE A 129 14.47 -10.00 -6.80
CA PHE A 129 15.05 -11.30 -7.12
C PHE A 129 15.07 -11.58 -8.62
N VAL A 130 13.97 -11.29 -9.34
CA VAL A 130 13.94 -11.42 -10.80
C VAL A 130 14.87 -10.41 -11.48
N ALA A 131 14.98 -9.20 -10.93
CA ALA A 131 15.75 -8.10 -11.50
C ALA A 131 17.25 -8.16 -11.19
N THR A 132 17.70 -8.82 -10.14
CA THR A 132 19.12 -8.92 -9.79
C THR A 132 19.89 -9.69 -10.85
N ARG A 133 20.88 -9.03 -11.48
CA ARG A 133 21.57 -9.48 -12.70
C ARG A 133 22.99 -9.95 -12.40
N ASP A 134 23.16 -11.03 -11.65
CA ASP A 134 24.45 -11.71 -11.73
C ASP A 134 24.64 -12.29 -13.16
N ALA A 135 25.87 -12.32 -13.68
CA ALA A 135 26.11 -12.60 -15.11
C ALA A 135 25.67 -14.02 -15.56
N GLU A 136 25.41 -14.92 -14.62
CA GLU A 136 24.86 -16.26 -14.79
C GLU A 136 23.37 -16.36 -14.46
N HIS A 137 22.70 -15.22 -14.21
CA HIS A 137 21.33 -15.18 -13.69
C HIS A 137 20.34 -15.69 -14.76
N PRO A 138 19.66 -16.82 -14.53
CA PRO A 138 18.96 -17.58 -15.58
C PRO A 138 17.61 -17.00 -16.00
N TYR A 139 17.22 -15.83 -15.46
CA TYR A 139 16.06 -15.06 -15.89
C TYR A 139 16.29 -14.28 -17.18
N ARG A 140 17.53 -14.31 -17.72
CA ARG A 140 18.00 -13.36 -18.72
C ARG A 140 17.25 -13.41 -20.07
N GLU A 141 16.76 -14.58 -20.49
CA GLU A 141 16.22 -14.74 -21.85
C GLU A 141 14.97 -15.65 -21.95
N SER A 142 14.96 -16.86 -21.35
CA SER A 142 13.86 -17.82 -21.60
C SER A 142 12.55 -17.49 -20.90
N PHE A 143 12.60 -16.84 -19.74
CA PHE A 143 11.41 -16.59 -18.93
C PHE A 143 10.65 -15.33 -19.34
N THR A 144 11.37 -14.25 -19.64
CA THR A 144 10.76 -12.97 -20.05
C THR A 144 10.05 -13.11 -21.40
N GLU A 145 10.60 -13.88 -22.35
CA GLU A 145 9.95 -14.17 -23.63
C GLU A 145 8.64 -14.94 -23.45
N ARG A 146 8.62 -15.95 -22.58
CA ARG A 146 7.41 -16.75 -22.34
C ARG A 146 6.36 -15.98 -21.55
N ALA A 147 6.76 -15.20 -20.56
CA ALA A 147 5.87 -14.30 -19.84
C ALA A 147 5.28 -13.22 -20.79
N ALA A 148 6.05 -12.76 -21.79
CA ALA A 148 5.60 -11.75 -22.74
C ALA A 148 4.53 -12.28 -23.71
N GLN A 149 4.48 -13.59 -23.91
CA GLN A 149 3.41 -14.25 -24.67
C GLN A 149 2.09 -14.34 -23.89
N LEU A 150 2.17 -14.35 -22.56
CA LEU A 150 1.02 -14.55 -21.67
C LEU A 150 0.42 -13.24 -21.15
N HIS A 151 1.22 -12.19 -21.01
CA HIS A 151 0.76 -10.92 -20.43
C HIS A 151 1.52 -9.71 -21.00
N SER A 152 0.88 -8.55 -20.99
CA SER A 152 1.48 -7.27 -21.40
C SER A 152 2.59 -6.77 -20.47
N GLU A 153 2.76 -7.40 -19.32
CA GLU A 153 3.72 -7.02 -18.27
C GLU A 153 4.52 -8.26 -17.82
N PRO A 154 5.43 -8.77 -18.67
CA PRO A 154 6.12 -10.03 -18.43
C PRO A 154 6.94 -10.04 -17.13
N ALA A 155 7.58 -8.92 -16.79
CA ALA A 155 8.37 -8.80 -15.57
C ALA A 155 7.50 -8.87 -14.30
N ALA A 156 6.30 -8.28 -14.34
CA ALA A 156 5.37 -8.32 -13.22
C ALA A 156 4.84 -9.74 -12.98
N LEU A 157 4.56 -10.46 -14.06
CA LEU A 157 4.10 -11.85 -14.04
C LEU A 157 5.20 -12.80 -13.54
N ALA A 158 6.44 -12.55 -13.98
CA ALA A 158 7.62 -13.25 -13.51
C ALA A 158 7.83 -13.09 -12.00
N ALA A 159 7.68 -11.87 -11.49
CA ALA A 159 7.74 -11.61 -10.06
C ALA A 159 6.63 -12.35 -9.29
N ALA A 160 5.40 -12.40 -9.82
CA ALA A 160 4.31 -13.14 -9.20
C ALA A 160 4.63 -14.64 -9.06
N ALA A 161 5.14 -15.27 -10.11
CA ALA A 161 5.61 -16.67 -10.05
C ALA A 161 6.79 -16.83 -9.07
N ALA A 162 7.72 -15.87 -9.06
CA ALA A 162 8.85 -15.88 -8.13
C ALA A 162 8.41 -15.80 -6.66
N THR A 163 7.31 -15.13 -6.32
CA THR A 163 6.81 -15.14 -4.93
C THR A 163 6.48 -16.55 -4.44
N ILE A 164 5.95 -17.40 -5.31
CA ILE A 164 5.61 -18.80 -4.99
C ILE A 164 6.88 -19.62 -4.88
N TYR A 165 7.78 -19.45 -5.86
CA TYR A 165 9.10 -20.09 -5.89
C TYR A 165 9.92 -19.83 -4.62
N LEU A 166 9.86 -18.61 -4.09
CA LEU A 166 10.57 -18.19 -2.87
C LEU A 166 9.83 -18.55 -1.57
N GLY A 167 8.63 -19.14 -1.64
CA GLY A 167 7.82 -19.47 -0.45
C GLY A 167 7.04 -18.30 0.14
N PHE A 168 6.96 -17.16 -0.54
CA PHE A 168 6.19 -15.98 -0.13
C PHE A 168 4.70 -16.05 -0.50
N GLY A 169 4.28 -17.11 -1.20
CA GLY A 169 2.91 -17.33 -1.63
C GLY A 169 1.84 -17.01 -0.57
N PRO A 170 1.95 -17.47 0.70
CA PRO A 170 0.90 -17.24 1.69
C PRO A 170 0.66 -15.76 2.01
N VAL A 171 1.72 -14.98 2.23
CA VAL A 171 1.59 -13.53 2.51
C VAL A 171 1.15 -12.75 1.29
N VAL A 172 1.58 -13.14 0.09
CA VAL A 172 1.18 -12.47 -1.16
C VAL A 172 -0.29 -12.77 -1.48
N VAL A 173 -0.73 -14.03 -1.42
CA VAL A 173 -2.14 -14.42 -1.62
C VAL A 173 -3.04 -13.71 -0.62
N ALA A 174 -2.64 -13.59 0.66
CA ALA A 174 -3.41 -12.86 1.67
C ALA A 174 -3.60 -11.39 1.31
N ALA A 175 -2.60 -10.76 0.68
CA ALA A 175 -2.65 -9.37 0.23
C ALA A 175 -3.36 -9.18 -1.13
N CYS A 176 -3.36 -10.19 -2.00
CA CYS A 176 -4.05 -10.15 -3.29
C CYS A 176 -5.58 -10.21 -3.11
N GLY A 177 -6.29 -9.15 -3.51
CA GLY A 177 -7.75 -9.10 -3.40
C GLY A 177 -8.26 -8.78 -1.99
N ALA A 178 -7.40 -8.25 -1.12
CA ALA A 178 -7.81 -7.81 0.20
C ALA A 178 -8.80 -6.64 0.10
N TYR A 179 -9.93 -6.76 0.81
CA TYR A 179 -10.96 -5.73 0.89
C TYR A 179 -10.83 -4.96 2.19
N HIS A 180 -10.71 -3.64 2.08
CA HIS A 180 -10.51 -2.76 3.22
C HIS A 180 -11.65 -1.76 3.31
N VAL A 181 -12.25 -1.70 4.49
CA VAL A 181 -13.27 -0.71 4.84
C VAL A 181 -12.74 0.11 6.01
N ALA A 182 -12.74 1.42 5.86
CA ALA A 182 -12.47 2.36 6.95
C ALA A 182 -13.61 3.36 7.05
N GLY A 183 -13.99 3.70 8.28
CA GLY A 183 -14.98 4.72 8.57
C GLY A 183 -14.40 5.75 9.52
N GLU A 184 -14.63 7.03 9.23
CA GLU A 184 -14.26 8.14 10.12
C GLU A 184 -15.44 9.09 10.30
N MET A 185 -15.59 9.65 11.50
CA MET A 185 -16.49 10.76 11.75
C MET A 185 -15.72 12.08 11.63
N LEU A 186 -15.97 12.83 10.56
CA LEU A 186 -15.48 14.20 10.40
C LEU A 186 -16.62 15.16 10.79
N GLY A 187 -16.60 15.60 12.05
CA GLY A 187 -17.67 16.41 12.63
C GLY A 187 -18.93 15.58 12.86
N ASN A 188 -20.03 15.92 12.18
CA ASN A 188 -21.31 15.21 12.27
C ASN A 188 -21.56 14.29 11.06
N THR A 189 -20.59 14.17 10.16
CA THR A 189 -20.71 13.38 8.94
C THR A 189 -19.83 12.14 9.06
N THR A 190 -20.43 10.97 8.83
CA THR A 190 -19.71 9.71 8.73
C THR A 190 -19.23 9.53 7.31
N PHE A 191 -17.92 9.39 7.13
CA PHE A 191 -17.29 9.02 5.88
C PHE A 191 -16.95 7.54 5.93
N THR A 192 -17.32 6.79 4.90
CA THR A 192 -16.91 5.40 4.72
C THR A 192 -16.13 5.31 3.43
N SER A 193 -14.91 4.78 3.49
CA SER A 193 -14.08 4.52 2.33
C SER A 193 -13.88 3.02 2.17
N TYR A 194 -13.93 2.59 0.91
CA TYR A 194 -13.74 1.22 0.48
C TYR A 194 -12.53 1.18 -0.44
N ALA A 195 -11.57 0.30 -0.17
CA ALA A 195 -10.46 0.06 -1.08
C ALA A 195 -10.28 -1.44 -1.32
N HIS A 196 -9.95 -1.77 -2.55
CA HIS A 196 -9.49 -3.09 -2.95
C HIS A 196 -7.99 -3.01 -3.17
N GLN A 197 -7.25 -3.91 -2.53
CA GLN A 197 -5.82 -4.06 -2.78
C GLN A 197 -5.61 -5.22 -3.74
N SER A 198 -4.80 -4.99 -4.77
CA SER A 198 -4.19 -6.05 -5.56
C SER A 198 -2.69 -5.92 -5.43
N VAL A 199 -2.01 -7.02 -5.13
CA VAL A 199 -0.54 -7.10 -5.13
C VAL A 199 -0.15 -7.89 -6.37
N GLY A 200 0.70 -7.29 -7.22
CA GLY A 200 1.08 -7.86 -8.50
C GLY A 200 -0.05 -7.90 -9.56
N PRO A 201 0.24 -8.49 -10.74
CA PRO A 201 -0.68 -8.51 -11.88
C PRO A 201 -1.73 -9.61 -11.80
N LEU A 202 -1.49 -10.65 -10.98
CA LEU A 202 -2.39 -11.79 -10.85
C LEU A 202 -3.48 -11.54 -9.81
N GLY A 203 -4.70 -11.95 -10.14
CA GLY A 203 -5.82 -11.91 -9.20
C GLY A 203 -5.64 -12.90 -8.03
N ALA A 204 -6.43 -12.71 -6.98
CA ALA A 204 -6.40 -13.56 -5.78
C ALA A 204 -6.59 -15.07 -6.08
N ARG A 205 -7.43 -15.38 -7.08
CA ARG A 205 -7.68 -16.76 -7.53
C ARG A 205 -6.43 -17.39 -8.15
N ASP A 206 -5.78 -16.68 -9.05
CA ASP A 206 -4.62 -17.17 -9.82
C ASP A 206 -3.41 -17.34 -8.90
N MET A 207 -3.17 -16.36 -8.03
CA MET A 207 -2.18 -16.50 -6.96
C MET A 207 -2.50 -17.65 -6.01
N GLY A 208 -3.79 -17.84 -5.68
CA GLY A 208 -4.25 -18.96 -4.86
C GLY A 208 -4.04 -20.33 -5.52
N ALA A 209 -4.23 -20.41 -6.84
CA ALA A 209 -3.96 -21.62 -7.61
C ALA A 209 -2.47 -21.98 -7.61
N LEU A 210 -1.58 -20.99 -7.81
CA LEU A 210 -0.14 -21.23 -7.72
C LEU A 210 0.30 -21.70 -6.32
N LEU A 211 -0.29 -21.14 -5.26
CA LEU A 211 -0.04 -21.59 -3.88
C LEU A 211 -0.55 -23.02 -3.67
N ALA A 212 -1.75 -23.35 -4.17
CA ALA A 212 -2.31 -24.70 -4.10
C ALA A 212 -1.44 -25.72 -4.85
N MET A 213 -0.91 -25.37 -6.03
CA MET A 213 0.05 -26.19 -6.78
C MET A 213 1.31 -26.48 -5.96
N GLN A 214 1.91 -25.47 -5.32
CA GLN A 214 3.08 -25.66 -4.46
C GLN A 214 2.78 -26.58 -3.27
N LEU A 215 1.66 -26.39 -2.59
CA LEU A 215 1.24 -27.22 -1.46
C LEU A 215 0.97 -28.67 -1.89
N ALA A 216 0.27 -28.86 -3.01
CA ALA A 216 -0.03 -30.20 -3.56
C ALA A 216 1.26 -30.95 -3.92
N LEU A 217 2.22 -30.28 -4.57
CA LEU A 217 3.52 -30.88 -4.90
C LEU A 217 4.36 -31.24 -3.67
N ARG A 218 4.16 -30.55 -2.55
CA ARG A 218 4.75 -30.90 -1.26
C ARG A 218 4.05 -32.07 -0.57
N GLY A 219 2.94 -32.53 -1.12
CA GLY A 219 2.09 -33.57 -0.53
C GLY A 219 1.27 -33.09 0.66
N GLU A 220 1.06 -31.77 0.79
CA GLU A 220 0.20 -31.21 1.82
C GLU A 220 -1.27 -31.44 1.44
N ASP A 221 -2.08 -31.85 2.40
CA ASP A 221 -3.53 -31.85 2.29
C ASP A 221 -4.12 -30.62 3.00
N ARG A 222 -5.44 -30.45 2.90
CA ARG A 222 -6.14 -29.31 3.50
C ARG A 222 -5.98 -29.24 5.03
N ASP A 223 -5.86 -30.37 5.70
CA ASP A 223 -5.75 -30.44 7.16
C ASP A 223 -4.33 -30.06 7.62
N SER A 224 -3.32 -30.57 6.92
CA SER A 224 -1.91 -30.24 7.13
C SER A 224 -1.62 -28.76 6.83
N ALA A 225 -2.21 -28.23 5.76
CA ALA A 225 -2.10 -26.82 5.39
C ALA A 225 -3.01 -25.86 6.20
N ALA A 226 -3.89 -26.38 7.07
CA ALA A 226 -4.93 -25.58 7.72
C ALA A 226 -4.39 -24.38 8.53
N ALA A 227 -3.23 -24.53 9.16
CA ALA A 227 -2.60 -23.44 9.92
C ALA A 227 -2.19 -22.26 9.04
N LEU A 228 -1.64 -22.56 7.86
CA LEU A 228 -1.23 -21.58 6.88
C LEU A 228 -2.45 -20.93 6.21
N LEU A 229 -3.44 -21.73 5.83
CA LEU A 229 -4.66 -21.24 5.19
C LEU A 229 -5.51 -20.35 6.09
N ARG A 230 -5.44 -20.51 7.42
CA ARG A 230 -6.07 -19.59 8.38
C ARG A 230 -5.50 -18.17 8.33
N GLY A 231 -4.31 -17.98 7.77
CA GLY A 231 -3.73 -16.66 7.51
C GLY A 231 -4.37 -15.92 6.33
N LEU A 232 -5.16 -16.62 5.51
CA LEU A 232 -5.85 -16.05 4.36
C LEU A 232 -7.26 -15.54 4.74
N GLY A 233 -7.83 -14.66 3.93
CA GLY A 233 -9.24 -14.29 4.05
C GLY A 233 -10.16 -15.48 3.76
N ALA A 234 -11.36 -15.52 4.36
CA ALA A 234 -12.25 -16.68 4.28
C ALA A 234 -12.53 -17.18 2.84
N ASN A 235 -12.71 -16.27 1.89
CA ASN A 235 -12.93 -16.62 0.48
C ASN A 235 -11.67 -17.19 -0.19
N GLN A 236 -10.50 -16.62 0.11
CA GLN A 236 -9.21 -17.12 -0.39
C GLN A 236 -8.92 -18.49 0.22
N GLN A 237 -9.14 -18.67 1.53
CA GLN A 237 -8.99 -19.95 2.21
C GLN A 237 -9.85 -21.05 1.58
N ALA A 238 -11.13 -20.75 1.29
CA ALA A 238 -12.02 -21.71 0.63
C ALA A 238 -11.52 -22.05 -0.78
N ALA A 239 -11.20 -21.04 -1.60
CA ALA A 239 -10.74 -21.23 -2.97
C ALA A 239 -9.42 -22.00 -3.06
N VAL A 240 -8.42 -21.64 -2.23
CA VAL A 240 -7.13 -22.36 -2.17
C VAL A 240 -7.33 -23.80 -1.67
N GLY A 241 -8.22 -24.02 -0.70
CA GLY A 241 -8.54 -25.36 -0.21
C GLY A 241 -9.14 -26.26 -1.30
N GLU A 242 -10.10 -25.76 -2.08
CA GLU A 242 -10.71 -26.51 -3.19
C GLU A 242 -9.70 -26.83 -4.31
N LEU A 243 -8.83 -25.87 -4.62
CA LEU A 243 -7.75 -26.06 -5.61
C LEU A 243 -6.69 -27.05 -5.09
N LEU A 244 -6.37 -27.03 -3.79
CA LEU A 244 -5.45 -27.97 -3.17
C LEU A 244 -6.01 -29.40 -3.22
N ASP A 245 -7.30 -29.58 -2.93
CA ASP A 245 -7.97 -30.87 -3.05
C ASP A 245 -7.87 -31.39 -4.51
N THR A 246 -8.05 -30.49 -5.49
CA THR A 246 -7.97 -30.82 -6.92
C THR A 246 -6.54 -31.19 -7.38
N PHE A 247 -5.55 -30.36 -7.06
CA PHE A 247 -4.15 -30.61 -7.45
C PHE A 247 -3.50 -31.71 -6.62
N GLY A 248 -4.03 -32.03 -5.44
CA GLY A 248 -3.55 -33.09 -4.56
C GLY A 248 -3.92 -34.49 -5.05
N GLU A 249 -4.88 -34.63 -5.97
CA GLU A 249 -5.18 -35.91 -6.59
C GLU A 249 -3.97 -36.43 -7.39
N ALA A 250 -3.60 -37.70 -7.19
CA ALA A 250 -2.43 -38.33 -7.81
C ALA A 250 -2.23 -38.01 -9.31
N PRO A 251 -3.22 -38.17 -10.22
CA PRO A 251 -3.01 -37.89 -11.64
C PRO A 251 -2.73 -36.40 -11.93
N ALA A 252 -3.35 -35.48 -11.18
CA ALA A 252 -3.12 -34.04 -11.34
C ALA A 252 -1.74 -33.65 -10.78
N ARG A 253 -1.40 -34.17 -9.60
CA ARG A 253 -0.10 -33.97 -8.95
C ARG A 253 1.06 -34.49 -9.79
N ASP A 254 0.93 -35.67 -10.38
CA ASP A 254 1.95 -36.29 -11.24
C ASP A 254 2.15 -35.50 -12.53
N ALA A 255 1.05 -35.04 -13.16
CA ALA A 255 1.13 -34.19 -14.35
C ALA A 255 1.81 -32.84 -14.04
N LEU A 256 1.44 -32.22 -12.91
CA LEU A 256 2.05 -30.99 -12.43
C LEU A 256 3.55 -31.17 -12.15
N ALA A 257 3.93 -32.24 -11.44
CA ALA A 257 5.32 -32.55 -11.15
C ALA A 257 6.14 -32.78 -12.42
N ALA A 258 5.60 -33.54 -13.38
CA ALA A 258 6.23 -33.74 -14.67
C ALA A 258 6.43 -32.43 -15.43
N ALA A 259 5.45 -31.52 -15.41
CA ALA A 259 5.52 -30.23 -16.10
C ALA A 259 6.61 -29.31 -15.55
N ILE A 260 6.79 -29.29 -14.21
CA ILE A 260 7.83 -28.47 -13.56
C ILE A 260 9.18 -29.19 -13.40
N GLY A 261 9.27 -30.47 -13.79
CA GLY A 261 10.48 -31.27 -13.65
C GLY A 261 10.79 -31.71 -12.21
N ALA A 262 9.78 -31.86 -11.35
CA ALA A 262 9.93 -32.36 -9.99
C ALA A 262 9.92 -33.89 -9.94
N ASP A 263 10.86 -34.47 -9.20
CA ASP A 263 10.82 -35.90 -8.83
C ASP A 263 10.07 -36.04 -7.50
N ILE A 264 8.82 -36.46 -7.56
CA ILE A 264 7.94 -36.64 -6.40
C ILE A 264 7.68 -38.12 -6.09
N SER A 265 8.53 -39.02 -6.58
CA SER A 265 8.37 -40.46 -6.40
C SER A 265 8.26 -40.86 -4.92
N ASP A 266 7.32 -41.78 -4.61
CA ASP A 266 6.92 -42.17 -3.25
C ASP A 266 8.07 -42.61 -2.32
N ASP A 267 9.21 -43.05 -2.88
CA ASP A 267 10.40 -43.50 -2.12
C ASP A 267 11.33 -42.35 -1.68
N LYS A 268 11.22 -41.15 -2.26
CA LYS A 268 12.00 -39.95 -1.90
C LYS A 268 11.15 -38.95 -1.12
N GLY A 269 10.55 -39.45 -0.04
CA GLY A 269 9.57 -38.78 0.81
C GLY A 269 9.80 -37.28 0.98
N ALA A 270 8.68 -36.54 0.97
CA ALA A 270 8.52 -35.14 1.36
C ALA A 270 9.82 -34.33 1.41
N TYR A 271 10.06 -33.51 0.38
CA TYR A 271 11.16 -32.55 0.36
C TYR A 271 11.35 -31.91 1.75
N GLU A 272 12.53 -32.11 2.34
CA GLU A 272 12.80 -31.58 3.67
C GLU A 272 12.73 -30.06 3.61
N VAL A 273 11.76 -29.50 4.32
CA VAL A 273 11.52 -28.05 4.35
C VAL A 273 12.77 -27.39 4.94
N ARG A 274 13.42 -26.52 4.16
CA ARG A 274 14.58 -25.77 4.62
C ARG A 274 14.15 -24.91 5.81
N ALA A 275 14.96 -24.91 6.85
CA ALA A 275 14.79 -23.96 7.93
C ALA A 275 14.91 -22.53 7.39
N LEU A 276 14.18 -21.60 8.01
CA LEU A 276 14.37 -20.17 7.74
C LEU A 276 15.85 -19.83 8.00
N PRO A 277 16.51 -19.08 7.10
CA PRO A 277 17.90 -18.69 7.32
C PRO A 277 18.01 -17.82 8.57
N ALA A 278 19.15 -17.91 9.25
CA ALA A 278 19.44 -17.07 10.40
C ALA A 278 19.47 -15.60 9.97
N LEU A 279 18.70 -14.77 10.66
CA LEU A 279 18.65 -13.34 10.39
C LEU A 279 19.89 -12.63 10.95
N PRO A 280 20.39 -11.58 10.28
CA PRO A 280 21.50 -10.78 10.80
C PRO A 280 21.12 -10.14 12.15
N GLN A 281 22.13 -9.97 13.01
CA GLN A 281 22.00 -9.31 14.30
C GLN A 281 23.08 -8.22 14.41
N PRO A 282 22.71 -6.92 14.51
CA PRO A 282 21.34 -6.39 14.48
C PRO A 282 20.65 -6.57 13.11
N LEU A 283 19.31 -6.64 13.10
CA LEU A 283 18.53 -6.80 11.86
C LEU A 283 18.72 -5.62 10.92
N ILE A 284 18.74 -4.41 11.45
CA ILE A 284 18.95 -3.17 10.69
C ILE A 284 20.36 -2.65 11.00
N SER A 285 21.11 -2.33 9.95
CA SER A 285 22.43 -1.71 10.10
C SER A 285 22.31 -0.31 10.71
N ALA A 286 23.31 0.12 11.48
CA ALA A 286 23.31 1.45 12.09
C ALA A 286 23.17 2.57 11.04
N ALA A 287 23.82 2.42 9.88
CA ALA A 287 23.72 3.39 8.78
C ALA A 287 22.29 3.50 8.24
N LEU A 288 21.61 2.38 7.99
CA LEU A 288 20.22 2.40 7.53
C LEU A 288 19.28 2.99 8.60
N LEU A 289 19.52 2.69 9.88
CA LEU A 289 18.74 3.25 10.98
C LEU A 289 18.90 4.78 11.07
N GLU A 290 20.12 5.30 10.90
CA GLU A 290 20.39 6.74 10.87
C GLU A 290 19.66 7.43 9.72
N THR A 291 19.67 6.85 8.52
CA THR A 291 18.94 7.37 7.35
C THR A 291 17.43 7.39 7.62
N ILE A 292 16.85 6.27 8.08
CA ILE A 292 15.41 6.19 8.40
C ILE A 292 15.02 7.21 9.47
N ALA A 293 15.85 7.38 10.50
CA ALA A 293 15.58 8.35 11.56
C ALA A 293 15.61 9.80 11.04
N ALA A 294 16.53 10.11 10.12
CA ALA A 294 16.59 11.41 9.47
C ALA A 294 15.35 11.66 8.59
N ASP A 295 14.94 10.65 7.80
CA ASP A 295 13.78 10.74 6.91
C ASP A 295 12.47 10.87 7.70
N GLU A 296 12.27 10.08 8.75
CA GLU A 296 11.10 10.21 9.62
C GLU A 296 11.07 11.58 10.32
N ALA A 297 12.22 12.11 10.74
CA ALA A 297 12.30 13.45 11.34
C ALA A 297 11.94 14.54 10.32
N ALA A 298 12.37 14.41 9.07
CA ALA A 298 12.02 15.32 7.98
C ALA A 298 10.52 15.21 7.63
N ALA A 299 9.97 14.01 7.52
CA ALA A 299 8.57 13.75 7.21
C ALA A 299 7.60 14.24 8.30
N GLN A 300 8.03 14.25 9.57
CA GLN A 300 7.26 14.85 10.66
C GLN A 300 7.21 16.38 10.58
N ARG A 301 8.10 17.02 9.81
CA ARG A 301 8.23 18.47 9.73
C ARG A 301 8.47 18.95 8.29
N PRO A 302 7.55 18.65 7.36
CA PRO A 302 7.75 18.85 5.93
C PRO A 302 7.96 20.31 5.53
N ASN A 303 7.56 21.26 6.38
CA ASN A 303 7.68 22.69 6.12
C ASN A 303 8.58 23.40 7.17
N GLU A 304 9.49 22.68 7.85
CA GLU A 304 10.44 23.32 8.77
C GLU A 304 11.30 24.34 8.01
N GLY A 305 11.32 25.58 8.51
CA GLY A 305 12.03 26.69 7.87
C GLY A 305 11.22 27.47 6.82
N ALA A 306 10.15 26.89 6.27
CA ALA A 306 9.25 27.59 5.36
C ALA A 306 8.39 28.63 6.09
N GLN A 307 7.98 29.67 5.38
CA GLN A 307 6.96 30.60 5.85
C GLN A 307 5.59 30.15 5.36
N ALA A 308 4.61 30.10 6.25
CA ALA A 308 3.22 29.83 5.91
C ALA A 308 2.33 30.89 6.55
N ARG A 309 1.33 31.38 5.84
CA ARG A 309 0.36 32.30 6.45
C ARG A 309 -0.69 31.53 7.23
N ARG A 310 -1.49 32.25 8.02
CA ARG A 310 -2.67 31.68 8.67
C ARG A 310 -3.89 32.11 7.87
N TYR A 311 -4.80 31.20 7.56
CA TYR A 311 -6.13 31.60 7.11
C TYR A 311 -7.16 31.33 8.19
N TYR A 312 -8.23 32.13 8.24
CA TYR A 312 -9.31 31.90 9.19
C TYR A 312 -10.63 31.55 8.54
N GLN A 313 -11.31 30.56 9.14
CA GLN A 313 -12.71 30.26 8.86
C GLN A 313 -13.59 30.82 9.98
N ARG A 314 -14.73 31.40 9.62
CA ARG A 314 -15.73 31.88 10.58
C ARG A 314 -16.72 30.77 10.90
N LYS A 315 -17.04 30.59 12.18
CA LYS A 315 -18.05 29.59 12.60
C LYS A 315 -19.50 30.10 12.44
N THR A 316 -19.77 31.00 11.51
CA THR A 316 -21.10 31.63 11.33
C THR A 316 -22.19 30.58 11.13
N VAL A 317 -21.96 29.61 10.24
CA VAL A 317 -22.95 28.56 9.91
C VAL A 317 -23.17 27.62 11.09
N SER A 318 -22.11 27.15 11.75
CA SER A 318 -22.24 26.25 12.90
C SER A 318 -22.99 26.91 14.06
N TRP A 319 -22.67 28.17 14.37
CA TRP A 319 -23.36 28.90 15.45
C TRP A 319 -24.79 29.33 15.08
N LEU A 320 -25.08 29.58 13.80
CA LEU A 320 -26.45 29.77 13.31
C LEU A 320 -27.30 28.54 13.64
N PHE A 321 -26.82 27.33 13.33
CA PHE A 321 -27.53 26.09 13.66
C PHE A 321 -27.67 25.87 15.16
N ILE A 322 -26.61 26.10 15.96
CA ILE A 322 -26.71 26.03 17.43
C ILE A 322 -27.78 27.00 17.95
N GLY A 323 -27.84 28.22 17.42
CA GLY A 323 -28.87 29.20 17.75
C GLY A 323 -30.29 28.73 17.40
N LEU A 324 -30.47 28.16 16.21
CA LEU A 324 -31.76 27.59 15.78
C LEU A 324 -32.18 26.40 16.66
N PHE A 325 -31.26 25.50 17.01
CA PHE A 325 -31.53 24.38 17.92
C PHE A 325 -31.91 24.85 19.32
N ALA A 326 -31.23 25.87 19.85
CA ALA A 326 -31.56 26.46 21.15
C ALA A 326 -32.97 27.07 21.16
N ALA A 327 -33.45 27.60 20.02
CA ALA A 327 -34.82 28.13 19.88
C ALA A 327 -35.90 27.07 19.62
N MET A 328 -35.52 25.83 19.30
CA MET A 328 -36.47 24.79 18.89
C MET A 328 -37.51 24.49 19.98
N VAL A 329 -37.08 24.33 21.24
CA VAL A 329 -37.97 24.04 22.38
C VAL A 329 -38.99 25.17 22.63
N PRO A 330 -38.59 26.44 22.82
CA PRO A 330 -39.56 27.52 23.04
C PRO A 330 -40.44 27.78 21.82
N ALA A 331 -39.93 27.56 20.60
CA ALA A 331 -40.73 27.66 19.39
C ALA A 331 -41.84 26.60 19.34
N ILE A 332 -41.55 25.34 19.69
CA ILE A 332 -42.55 24.26 19.78
C ILE A 332 -43.64 24.62 20.81
N ILE A 333 -43.25 25.14 21.97
CA ILE A 333 -44.20 25.58 23.00
C ILE A 333 -45.09 26.73 22.49
N ALA A 334 -44.52 27.71 21.78
CA ALA A 334 -45.28 28.80 21.19
C ALA A 334 -46.28 28.32 20.14
N VAL A 335 -45.89 27.36 19.28
CA VAL A 335 -46.78 26.74 18.29
C VAL A 335 -47.93 25.99 18.97
N ALA A 336 -47.65 25.20 20.01
CA ALA A 336 -48.67 24.46 20.75
C ALA A 336 -49.74 25.37 21.39
N ASN A 337 -49.39 26.62 21.67
CA ASN A 337 -50.29 27.65 22.19
C ASN A 337 -50.94 28.54 21.10
N GLY A 338 -50.86 28.14 19.83
CA GLY A 338 -51.44 28.89 18.70
C GLY A 338 -50.68 30.16 18.32
N ARG A 339 -49.48 30.38 18.84
CA ARG A 339 -48.67 31.60 18.63
C ARG A 339 -47.61 31.42 17.55
N MET A 340 -48.02 31.06 16.33
CA MET A 340 -47.09 30.75 15.23
C MET A 340 -46.14 31.90 14.89
N ALA A 341 -46.60 33.16 14.92
CA ALA A 341 -45.75 34.32 14.65
C ALA A 341 -44.59 34.46 15.66
N ILE A 342 -44.84 34.16 16.94
CA ILE A 342 -43.82 34.23 18.00
C ILE A 342 -42.78 33.11 17.81
N ALA A 343 -43.21 31.92 17.41
CA ALA A 343 -42.29 30.81 17.13
C ALA A 343 -41.32 31.14 15.98
N GLY A 344 -41.83 31.72 14.88
CA GLY A 344 -40.98 32.15 13.75
C GLY A 344 -39.99 33.24 14.15
N LEU A 345 -40.43 34.22 14.95
CA LEU A 345 -39.58 35.32 15.41
C LEU A 345 -38.48 34.85 16.37
N LEU A 346 -38.77 33.87 17.24
CA LEU A 346 -37.78 33.24 18.11
C LEU A 346 -36.70 32.51 17.33
N MET A 347 -37.08 31.68 16.35
CA MET A 347 -36.13 30.97 15.50
C MET A 347 -35.22 31.95 14.75
N LEU A 348 -35.81 32.99 14.15
CA LEU A 348 -35.04 34.02 13.43
C LEU A 348 -34.11 34.80 14.36
N ALA A 349 -34.58 35.21 15.54
CA ALA A 349 -33.79 35.97 16.51
C ALA A 349 -32.61 35.15 17.05
N CYS A 350 -32.84 33.90 17.48
CA CYS A 350 -31.78 33.04 17.99
C CYS A 350 -30.80 32.61 16.88
N GLY A 351 -31.30 32.36 15.66
CA GLY A 351 -30.45 32.10 14.51
C GLY A 351 -29.55 33.30 14.17
N ALA A 352 -30.10 34.51 14.14
CA ALA A 352 -29.35 35.74 13.91
C ALA A 352 -28.32 36.02 15.01
N LEU A 353 -28.68 35.82 16.28
CA LEU A 353 -27.75 35.91 17.42
C LEU A 353 -26.62 34.88 17.30
N GLY A 354 -26.95 33.63 16.95
CA GLY A 354 -25.99 32.57 16.67
C GLY A 354 -25.03 32.96 15.56
N ALA A 355 -25.54 33.42 14.41
CA ALA A 355 -24.71 33.88 13.29
C ALA A 355 -23.82 35.08 13.67
N ALA A 356 -24.35 36.06 14.42
CA ALA A 356 -23.59 37.21 14.89
C ALA A 356 -22.45 36.80 15.82
N PHE A 357 -22.71 35.87 16.75
CA PHE A 357 -21.68 35.30 17.62
C PHE A 357 -20.67 34.45 16.84
N GLY A 358 -21.12 33.65 15.87
CA GLY A 358 -20.25 32.86 15.01
C GLY A 358 -19.31 33.70 14.15
N ARG A 359 -19.73 34.92 13.77
CA ARG A 359 -18.90 35.87 13.00
C ARG A 359 -17.71 36.39 13.81
N THR A 360 -17.81 36.46 15.13
CA THR A 360 -16.69 36.88 16.00
C THR A 360 -15.75 35.74 16.34
N ARG A 361 -16.22 34.49 16.23
CA ARG A 361 -15.41 33.29 16.46
C ARG A 361 -14.69 32.85 15.19
N ARG A 362 -13.37 32.97 15.22
CA ARG A 362 -12.46 32.55 14.14
C ARG A 362 -11.73 31.28 14.56
N ILE A 363 -11.54 30.37 13.61
CA ILE A 363 -10.59 29.27 13.73
C ILE A 363 -9.46 29.60 12.76
N LEU A 364 -8.22 29.51 13.23
CA LEU A 364 -7.05 29.71 12.40
C LEU A 364 -6.52 28.35 11.93
N TYR A 365 -6.09 28.32 10.68
CA TYR A 365 -5.51 27.16 10.05
C TYR A 365 -4.16 27.55 9.42
N CYS A 366 -3.21 26.62 9.42
CA CYS A 366 -1.97 26.77 8.68
C CYS A 366 -2.25 26.64 7.18
N GLU A 367 -1.81 27.60 6.38
CA GLU A 367 -1.96 27.57 4.92
C GLU A 367 -1.27 26.35 4.28
N ALA A 368 -0.06 26.02 4.74
CA ALA A 368 0.76 24.97 4.13
C ALA A 368 0.26 23.53 4.39
N CYS A 369 -0.35 23.26 5.55
CA CYS A 369 -0.79 21.88 5.90
C CYS A 369 -2.25 21.76 6.36
N GLY A 370 -2.99 22.87 6.37
CA GLY A 370 -4.41 22.91 6.77
C GLY A 370 -4.69 22.62 8.24
N MET A 371 -3.68 22.47 9.11
CA MET A 371 -3.88 22.10 10.51
C MET A 371 -4.36 23.30 11.35
N LEU A 372 -5.22 23.03 12.34
CA LEU A 372 -5.77 24.05 13.24
C LEU A 372 -4.70 24.62 14.17
N VAL A 373 -4.45 25.92 14.07
CA VAL A 373 -3.40 26.60 14.85
C VAL A 373 -4.01 27.59 15.83
N ARG A 374 -3.31 27.87 16.93
CA ARG A 374 -3.68 28.91 17.89
C ARG A 374 -3.06 30.24 17.49
N GLU A 375 -3.69 31.34 17.90
CA GLU A 375 -3.27 32.69 17.55
C GLU A 375 -1.85 33.05 18.03
N HIS A 376 -1.43 32.49 19.17
CA HIS A 376 -0.09 32.73 19.75
C HIS A 376 0.99 31.77 19.24
N GLU A 377 0.64 30.74 18.47
CA GLU A 377 1.61 29.77 17.96
C GLU A 377 2.43 30.40 16.84
N ARG A 378 3.75 30.51 17.02
CA ARG A 378 4.67 31.04 15.99
C ARG A 378 5.07 30.00 14.94
N ARG A 379 4.86 28.72 15.24
CA ARG A 379 5.15 27.59 14.34
C ARG A 379 3.96 26.66 14.32
N CYS A 380 3.68 26.06 13.18
CA CYS A 380 2.65 25.04 13.06
C CYS A 380 3.07 23.78 13.85
N PRO A 381 2.26 23.30 14.83
CA PRO A 381 2.60 22.07 15.55
C PRO A 381 2.68 20.79 14.70
N ARG A 382 2.15 20.80 13.47
CA ARG A 382 2.14 19.63 12.57
C ARG A 382 3.28 19.67 11.56
N CYS A 383 3.46 20.77 10.82
CA CYS A 383 4.44 20.83 9.74
C CYS A 383 5.67 21.69 10.06
N ALA A 384 5.75 22.27 11.26
CA ALA A 384 6.81 23.17 11.71
C ALA A 384 7.00 24.48 10.92
N ALA A 385 6.14 24.78 9.93
CA ALA A 385 6.16 26.06 9.20
C ALA A 385 6.09 27.26 10.15
N THR A 386 6.87 28.30 9.87
CA THR A 386 6.81 29.55 10.61
C THR A 386 5.56 30.33 10.21
N LEU A 387 4.69 30.61 11.19
CA LEU A 387 3.36 31.15 10.94
C LEU A 387 3.37 32.69 10.87
N GLY A 388 3.05 33.22 9.69
CA GLY A 388 2.88 34.64 9.41
C GLY A 388 1.51 35.20 9.79
N GLU A 389 1.16 36.37 9.24
CA GLU A 389 -0.12 37.05 9.53
C GLU A 389 -1.35 36.25 9.09
N ALA A 390 -2.50 36.58 9.69
CA ALA A 390 -3.76 35.89 9.45
C ALA A 390 -4.66 36.61 8.44
N TYR A 391 -5.19 35.89 7.46
CA TYR A 391 -6.05 36.43 6.39
C TYR A 391 -7.35 35.59 6.22
N PRO A 392 -8.41 36.10 5.56
CA PRO A 392 -9.67 35.35 5.40
C PRO A 392 -9.54 34.20 4.39
N GLU A 393 -10.26 33.09 4.62
CA GLU A 393 -10.29 31.94 3.69
C GLU A 393 -10.70 32.30 2.25
N SER A 394 -11.55 33.32 2.05
CA SER A 394 -11.93 33.76 0.70
C SER A 394 -10.73 34.21 -0.12
N ALA A 395 -9.77 34.90 0.52
CA ALA A 395 -8.54 35.33 -0.14
C ALA A 395 -7.54 34.17 -0.35
N ARG A 396 -7.75 33.01 0.30
CA ARG A 396 -6.95 31.80 0.00
C ARG A 396 -7.38 31.19 -1.32
N ARG A 397 -8.69 31.15 -1.59
CA ARG A 397 -9.21 30.61 -2.85
C ARG A 397 -8.78 31.45 -4.03
N GLU A 398 -8.88 32.78 -3.90
CA GLU A 398 -8.37 33.71 -4.91
C GLU A 398 -6.88 33.47 -5.19
N HIS A 399 -6.06 33.25 -4.15
CA HIS A 399 -4.63 32.99 -4.34
C HIS A 399 -4.33 31.63 -4.98
N LEU A 400 -5.07 30.57 -4.62
CA LEU A 400 -4.91 29.25 -5.23
C LEU A 400 -5.38 29.26 -6.70
N ASP A 401 -6.50 29.94 -7.00
CA ASP A 401 -7.04 30.05 -8.35
C ASP A 401 -6.11 30.88 -9.28
N ASP A 402 -5.33 31.81 -8.72
CA ASP A 402 -4.34 32.62 -9.46
C ASP A 402 -3.01 31.85 -9.68
N ASP A 403 -2.50 31.15 -8.65
CA ASP A 403 -1.20 30.44 -8.71
C ASP A 403 -1.26 29.15 -9.57
N ASP A 404 -2.40 28.44 -9.60
CA ASP A 404 -2.58 27.18 -10.35
C ASP A 404 -2.55 27.38 -11.89
N SER A 405 -2.52 28.62 -12.40
CA SER A 405 -2.64 28.89 -13.84
C SER A 405 -1.32 29.18 -14.58
N GLU A 406 -0.30 29.71 -13.90
CA GLU A 406 0.98 30.07 -14.53
C GLU A 406 2.13 29.13 -14.14
N ASP A 407 2.16 28.66 -12.88
CA ASP A 407 3.24 27.81 -12.38
C ASP A 407 3.05 26.33 -12.75
N ASP A 408 1.81 25.84 -12.85
CA ASP A 408 1.53 24.45 -13.25
C ASP A 408 1.86 24.20 -14.73
N GLU A 409 1.66 25.21 -15.60
CA GLU A 409 2.04 25.11 -17.01
C GLU A 409 3.57 25.09 -17.16
N ALA A 410 4.29 25.91 -16.38
CA ALA A 410 5.75 25.94 -16.36
C ALA A 410 6.38 24.68 -15.73
N LEU A 411 5.80 24.15 -14.65
CA LEU A 411 6.22 22.90 -14.02
C LEU A 411 5.92 21.69 -14.90
N ALA A 412 4.78 21.67 -15.60
CA ALA A 412 4.46 20.64 -16.58
C ALA A 412 5.42 20.68 -17.78
N GLU A 413 5.72 21.86 -18.33
CA GLU A 413 6.73 22.03 -19.39
C GLU A 413 8.13 21.61 -18.93
N ALA A 414 8.54 21.97 -17.71
CA ALA A 414 9.83 21.57 -17.16
C ALA A 414 9.92 20.06 -16.88
N ALA A 415 8.85 19.44 -16.39
CA ALA A 415 8.77 17.99 -16.17
C ALA A 415 8.76 17.21 -17.49
N LEU A 416 8.10 17.72 -18.53
CA LEU A 416 8.14 17.18 -19.89
C LEU A 416 9.54 17.31 -20.51
N ALA A 417 10.20 18.47 -20.34
CA ALA A 417 11.56 18.69 -20.81
C ALA A 417 12.58 17.79 -20.09
N ALA A 418 12.42 17.57 -18.79
CA ALA A 418 13.30 16.68 -18.01
C ALA A 418 13.15 15.20 -18.40
N ARG A 419 12.01 14.81 -18.98
CA ARG A 419 11.78 13.45 -19.51
C ARG A 419 12.41 13.22 -20.89
N GLY A 420 12.98 14.23 -21.52
CA GLY A 420 13.67 14.10 -22.81
C GLY A 420 12.73 13.72 -23.96
N GLU A 421 11.41 13.94 -23.81
CA GLU A 421 10.43 13.78 -24.87
C GLU A 421 10.46 15.01 -25.78
N ASP A 422 11.51 15.09 -26.61
CA ASP A 422 11.58 16.04 -27.71
C ASP A 422 10.53 15.62 -28.75
N PHE A 423 9.35 16.25 -28.73
CA PHE A 423 8.36 16.10 -29.80
C PHE A 423 8.90 16.80 -31.04
N GLY A 424 9.82 16.09 -31.71
CA GLY A 424 10.23 16.38 -33.06
C GLY A 424 9.00 16.51 -33.95
N GLU A 425 9.02 17.58 -34.73
CA GLU A 425 8.02 18.13 -35.63
C GLU A 425 7.61 17.17 -36.78
N HIS A 426 7.20 15.93 -36.46
CA HIS A 426 6.85 14.89 -37.43
C HIS A 426 5.53 14.21 -37.09
N GLY A 427 4.46 14.61 -37.79
CA GLY A 427 3.29 13.73 -37.95
C GLY A 427 1.91 14.38 -38.02
N ARG A 428 1.68 15.37 -38.89
CA ARG A 428 0.36 15.48 -39.55
C ARG A 428 0.38 14.60 -40.80
N VAL A 429 -0.18 13.40 -40.69
CA VAL A 429 -0.95 12.69 -41.73
C VAL A 429 -2.07 11.93 -41.05
#